data_AF-A0A518RFL0-F1
#
_entry.id   AF-A0A518RFL0-F1
#
_cell.length_a   1.000
_cell.length_b   1.000
_cell.length_c   1.000
_cell.angle_alpha   90.00
_cell.angle_beta   90.00
_cell.angle_gamma   90.00
#
_symmetry.space_group_name_H-M   'P 1'
#
loop_
_entity.id
_entity.type
_entity.pdbx_description
1 polymer ?
#
loop_
_entity_poly.entity_id
_entity_poly.type
_entity_poly.pdbx_seq_one_letter_code
_entity_poly.pdbx_strand_id
1 'polypeptide(L)'
;MATARNINRPLSPHLQVWKWGPHMLVSILHRVTGSGMATVGVGVFLWWLCALAAGPDAYARFLDCLTVESGAPNAIGYILGIGLTLSFFQHMMTGIRHFVMDAGAAFELKANKSFAILTMVVSVVLTAALWGWIVYGDLAKAPKAETPVAAEKK
;
A
#
# COMPACT_ATOMS: atom_id res chain seq x y z
N MET A 1 -14.88 16.23 -37.92
CA MET A 1 -15.79 15.07 -38.00
C MET A 1 -14.96 13.81 -37.78
N ALA A 2 -15.05 13.18 -36.60
CA ALA A 2 -14.41 11.89 -36.39
C ALA A 2 -15.14 10.84 -37.24
N THR A 3 -14.45 10.25 -38.21
CA THR A 3 -15.00 9.18 -39.05
C THR A 3 -15.40 8.00 -38.16
N ALA A 4 -16.64 7.50 -38.29
CA ALA A 4 -17.12 6.36 -37.52
C ALA A 4 -16.18 5.17 -37.70
N ARG A 5 -15.73 4.57 -36.59
CA ARG A 5 -14.83 3.41 -36.58
C ARG A 5 -15.50 2.25 -37.33
N ASN A 6 -14.82 1.66 -38.30
CA ASN A 6 -15.26 0.43 -38.95
C ASN A 6 -15.26 -0.72 -37.93
N ILE A 7 -16.45 -1.18 -37.55
CA ILE A 7 -16.68 -2.21 -36.53
C ILE A 7 -16.17 -3.59 -36.97
N ASN A 8 -16.08 -3.84 -38.28
CA ASN A 8 -15.55 -5.08 -38.85
C ASN A 8 -14.02 -5.14 -38.85
N ARG A 9 -13.34 -4.05 -38.46
CA ARG A 9 -11.87 -4.05 -38.33
C ARG A 9 -11.48 -4.58 -36.94
N PRO A 10 -10.79 -5.74 -36.85
CA PRO A 10 -10.36 -6.27 -35.57
C PRO A 10 -9.33 -5.34 -34.91
N LEU A 11 -9.35 -5.31 -33.58
CA LEU A 11 -8.30 -4.65 -32.81
C LEU A 11 -7.03 -5.51 -32.88
N SER A 12 -5.89 -4.91 -33.16
CA SER A 12 -4.61 -5.61 -33.05
C SER A 12 -4.39 -6.05 -31.60
N PRO A 13 -3.83 -7.25 -31.35
CA PRO A 13 -3.53 -7.69 -29.99
C PRO A 13 -2.51 -6.75 -29.34
N HIS A 14 -2.63 -6.52 -28.03
CA HIS A 14 -1.80 -5.56 -27.28
C HIS A 14 -1.26 -6.16 -25.98
N LEU A 15 -2.00 -6.04 -24.87
CA LEU A 15 -1.54 -6.40 -23.52
C LEU A 15 -1.21 -7.89 -23.39
N GLN A 16 -1.91 -8.74 -24.16
CA GLN A 16 -1.71 -10.18 -24.15
C GLN A 16 -0.42 -10.62 -24.88
N VAL A 17 0.11 -9.81 -25.80
CA VAL A 17 1.27 -10.17 -26.63
C VAL A 17 2.50 -9.32 -26.33
N TRP A 18 2.35 -8.26 -25.53
CA TRP A 18 3.42 -7.32 -25.25
C TRP A 18 4.44 -7.87 -24.23
N LYS A 19 5.72 -7.60 -24.46
CA LYS A 19 6.80 -7.98 -23.53
C LYS A 19 6.84 -7.01 -22.34
N TRP A 20 6.64 -7.54 -21.14
CA TRP A 20 6.67 -6.76 -19.91
C TRP A 20 8.05 -6.18 -19.61
N GLY A 21 8.07 -4.92 -19.16
CA GLY A 21 9.26 -4.24 -18.67
C GLY A 21 8.98 -3.47 -17.39
N PRO A 22 10.02 -3.16 -16.59
CA PRO A 22 9.85 -2.51 -15.29
C PRO A 22 9.18 -1.13 -15.38
N HIS A 23 9.41 -0.37 -16.46
CA HIS A 23 8.72 0.91 -16.72
C HIS A 23 7.21 0.78 -16.81
N MET A 24 6.75 -0.24 -17.55
CA MET A 24 5.33 -0.50 -17.74
C MET A 24 4.69 -0.89 -16.41
N LEU A 25 5.30 -1.84 -15.70
CA LEU A 25 4.81 -2.29 -14.40
C LEU A 25 4.70 -1.11 -13.43
N VAL A 26 5.77 -0.32 -13.31
CA VAL A 26 5.80 0.84 -12.42
C VAL A 26 4.76 1.90 -12.80
N SER A 27 4.53 2.15 -14.10
CA SER A 27 3.47 3.06 -14.55
C SER A 27 2.06 2.56 -14.18
N ILE A 28 1.81 1.26 -14.33
CA ILE A 28 0.53 0.64 -13.92
C ILE A 28 0.38 0.74 -12.41
N LEU A 29 1.42 0.39 -11.65
CA LEU A 29 1.41 0.46 -10.19
C LEU A 29 1.18 1.89 -9.71
N HIS A 30 1.80 2.91 -10.30
CA HIS A 30 1.56 4.31 -9.94
C HIS A 30 0.07 4.69 -10.03
N ARG A 31 -0.61 4.23 -11.10
CA ARG A 31 -2.05 4.44 -11.27
C ARG A 31 -2.86 3.66 -10.25
N VAL A 32 -2.56 2.36 -10.08
CA VAL A 32 -3.28 1.49 -9.14
C VAL A 32 -3.15 1.99 -7.71
N THR A 33 -1.94 2.35 -7.26
CA THR A 33 -1.72 2.86 -5.90
C THR A 33 -2.35 4.24 -5.72
N GLY A 34 -2.26 5.13 -6.71
CA GLY A 34 -2.91 6.44 -6.67
C GLY A 34 -4.43 6.34 -6.58
N SER A 35 -5.05 5.55 -7.47
CA SER A 35 -6.50 5.32 -7.45
C SER A 35 -6.94 4.58 -6.19
N GLY A 36 -6.20 3.57 -5.74
CA GLY A 36 -6.51 2.82 -4.52
C GLY A 36 -6.47 3.70 -3.27
N MET A 37 -5.49 4.59 -3.15
CA MET A 37 -5.46 5.58 -2.07
C MET A 37 -6.60 6.58 -2.19
N ALA A 38 -6.89 7.10 -3.39
CA ALA A 38 -7.95 8.08 -3.60
C ALA A 38 -9.36 7.53 -3.32
N THR A 39 -9.59 6.23 -3.51
CA THR A 39 -10.89 5.60 -3.27
C THR A 39 -10.95 4.96 -1.88
N VAL A 40 -10.19 3.89 -1.67
CA VAL A 40 -10.21 3.11 -0.43
C VAL A 40 -9.52 3.87 0.70
N GLY A 41 -8.33 4.43 0.43
CA GLY A 41 -7.55 5.15 1.44
C GLY A 41 -8.30 6.36 2.00
N VAL A 42 -8.87 7.21 1.13
CA VAL A 42 -9.69 8.36 1.54
C VAL A 42 -10.95 7.89 2.28
N GLY A 43 -11.62 6.83 1.82
CA GLY A 43 -12.80 6.29 2.51
C GLY A 43 -12.50 5.87 3.95
N VAL A 44 -11.44 5.08 4.16
CA VAL A 44 -11.00 4.66 5.51
C VAL A 44 -10.56 5.87 6.35
N PHE A 45 -9.84 6.81 5.75
CA PHE A 45 -9.37 8.02 6.44
C PHE A 45 -10.53 8.90 6.91
N LEU A 46 -11.55 9.10 6.07
CA LEU A 46 -12.75 9.84 6.43
C LEU A 46 -13.54 9.12 7.52
N TRP A 47 -13.69 7.80 7.42
CA TRP A 47 -14.36 7.03 8.48
C TRP A 47 -13.63 7.17 9.82
N TRP A 48 -12.30 7.08 9.82
CA TRP A 48 -11.48 7.30 11.02
C TRP A 48 -11.70 8.70 11.62
N LEU A 49 -11.66 9.75 10.80
CA LEU A 49 -11.90 11.13 11.24
C LEU A 49 -13.32 11.34 11.80
N CYS A 50 -14.34 10.79 11.12
CA CYS A 50 -15.72 10.85 11.59
C CYS A 50 -15.91 10.09 12.91
N ALA A 51 -15.30 8.91 13.05
CA ALA A 51 -15.34 8.13 14.28
C ALA A 51 -14.66 8.87 15.45
N LEU A 52 -13.51 9.50 15.18
CA LEU A 52 -12.80 10.34 16.14
C LEU A 52 -13.64 11.53 16.60
N ALA A 53 -14.34 12.20 15.67
CA ALA A 53 -15.20 13.35 15.96
C ALA A 53 -16.52 12.98 16.68
N ALA A 54 -17.05 11.77 16.43
CA ALA A 54 -18.33 11.32 16.98
C ALA A 54 -18.24 10.87 18.45
N GLY A 55 -17.04 10.75 19.00
CA GLY A 55 -16.81 10.47 20.42
C GLY A 55 -16.28 9.06 20.71
N PRO A 56 -16.03 8.74 22.00
CA PRO A 56 -15.28 7.55 22.41
C PRO A 56 -15.89 6.23 21.92
N ASP A 57 -17.21 6.08 21.99
CA ASP A 57 -17.89 4.84 21.59
C ASP A 57 -17.76 4.57 20.09
N ALA A 58 -17.88 5.61 19.26
CA ALA A 58 -17.73 5.50 17.81
C ALA A 58 -16.29 5.18 17.42
N TYR A 59 -15.32 5.79 18.11
CA TYR A 59 -13.90 5.53 17.91
C TYR A 59 -13.51 4.10 18.33
N ALA A 60 -14.03 3.60 19.45
CA ALA A 60 -13.81 2.23 19.88
C ALA A 60 -14.30 1.22 18.84
N ARG A 61 -15.51 1.41 18.30
CA ARG A 61 -16.06 0.54 17.24
C ARG A 61 -15.22 0.54 15.95
N PHE A 62 -14.63 1.69 15.61
CA PHE A 62 -13.69 1.76 14.49
C PHE A 62 -12.43 0.93 14.79
N LEU A 63 -11.85 1.07 15.98
CA LEU A 63 -10.66 0.32 16.38
C LEU A 63 -10.94 -1.20 16.42
N ASP A 64 -12.08 -1.63 16.94
CA ASP A 64 -12.46 -3.05 17.00
C ASP A 64 -12.45 -3.75 15.63
N CYS A 65 -12.65 -2.99 14.54
CA CYS A 65 -12.57 -3.52 13.18
C CYS A 65 -11.13 -3.81 12.74
N LEU A 66 -10.13 -3.12 13.30
CA LEU A 66 -8.74 -3.14 12.83
C LEU A 66 -7.75 -3.68 13.86
N THR A 67 -8.14 -3.74 15.14
CA THR A 67 -7.29 -4.20 16.23
C THR A 67 -7.92 -5.36 16.99
N VAL A 68 -7.11 -6.06 17.78
CA VAL A 68 -7.57 -6.97 18.84
C VAL A 68 -7.54 -6.25 20.20
N GLU A 69 -8.04 -6.88 21.26
CA GLU A 69 -8.11 -6.29 22.61
C GLU A 69 -6.77 -5.74 23.13
N SER A 70 -5.64 -6.32 22.69
CA SER A 70 -4.31 -5.83 23.06
C SER A 70 -3.90 -4.51 22.38
N GLY A 71 -4.75 -3.97 21.50
CA GLY A 71 -4.46 -2.81 20.64
C GLY A 71 -3.59 -3.14 19.42
N ALA A 72 -3.16 -4.40 19.27
CA ALA A 72 -2.39 -4.83 18.10
C ALA A 72 -3.29 -4.92 16.86
N PRO A 73 -2.77 -4.64 15.66
CA PRO A 73 -3.55 -4.84 14.43
C PRO A 73 -4.00 -6.30 14.30
N ASN A 74 -5.25 -6.50 13.92
CA ASN A 74 -5.74 -7.81 13.49
C ASN A 74 -5.33 -8.06 12.02
N ALA A 75 -5.73 -9.20 11.44
CA ALA A 75 -5.37 -9.53 10.06
C ALA A 75 -5.79 -8.45 9.04
N ILE A 76 -6.98 -7.86 9.21
CA ILE A 76 -7.48 -6.78 8.35
C ILE A 76 -6.68 -5.49 8.59
N GLY A 77 -6.37 -5.17 9.84
CA GLY A 77 -5.53 -4.04 10.21
C GLY A 77 -4.13 -4.11 9.58
N TYR A 78 -3.50 -5.29 9.58
CA TYR A 78 -2.23 -5.49 8.89
C TYR A 78 -2.35 -5.36 7.38
N ILE A 79 -3.35 -5.99 6.75
CA ILE A 79 -3.55 -5.92 5.29
C ILE A 79 -3.78 -4.46 4.85
N LEU A 80 -4.69 -3.76 5.53
CA LEU A 80 -5.00 -2.36 5.21
C LEU A 80 -3.80 -1.45 5.52
N GLY A 81 -3.19 -1.60 6.69
CA GLY A 81 -2.07 -0.76 7.10
C GLY A 81 -0.84 -0.93 6.20
N ILE A 82 -0.39 -2.17 5.99
CA ILE A 82 0.75 -2.47 5.10
C ILE A 82 0.39 -2.10 3.66
N GLY A 83 -0.82 -2.44 3.20
CA GLY A 83 -1.28 -2.13 1.86
C GLY A 83 -1.33 -0.62 1.57
N LEU A 84 -1.85 0.18 2.50
CA LEU A 84 -1.92 1.64 2.36
C LEU A 84 -0.53 2.29 2.42
N THR A 85 0.32 1.87 3.36
CA THR A 85 1.69 2.41 3.48
C THR A 85 2.57 2.03 2.29
N LEU A 86 2.48 0.79 1.80
CA LEU A 86 3.14 0.37 0.56
C LEU A 86 2.62 1.16 -0.65
N SER A 87 1.30 1.35 -0.74
CA SER A 87 0.70 2.15 -1.82
C SER A 87 1.20 3.58 -1.79
N PHE A 88 1.27 4.20 -0.60
CA PHE A 88 1.78 5.54 -0.39
C PHE A 88 3.25 5.65 -0.82
N PHE A 89 4.14 4.82 -0.27
CA PHE A 89 5.57 4.89 -0.61
C PHE A 89 5.82 4.57 -2.08
N GLN A 90 5.12 3.59 -2.65
CA GLN A 90 5.25 3.28 -4.07
C GLN A 90 4.73 4.43 -4.95
N HIS A 91 3.58 5.01 -4.64
CA HIS A 91 3.04 6.15 -5.39
C HIS A 91 3.97 7.37 -5.29
N MET A 92 4.50 7.65 -4.10
CA MET A 92 5.45 8.74 -3.85
C MET A 92 6.75 8.55 -4.62
N MET A 93 7.41 7.40 -4.49
CA MET A 93 8.70 7.14 -5.16
C MET A 93 8.55 7.18 -6.68
N THR A 94 7.45 6.64 -7.20
CA THR A 94 7.15 6.70 -8.64
C THR A 94 6.78 8.11 -9.10
N GLY A 95 6.11 8.90 -8.27
CA GLY A 95 5.83 10.32 -8.48
C GLY A 95 7.12 11.17 -8.53
N ILE A 96 8.07 10.93 -7.62
CA ILE A 96 9.40 11.57 -7.67
C ILE A 96 10.10 11.22 -8.98
N ARG A 97 10.08 9.94 -9.40
CA ARG A 97 10.61 9.53 -10.70
C ARG A 97 9.92 10.28 -11.85
N HIS A 98 8.61 10.47 -11.79
CA HIS A 98 7.87 11.25 -12.79
C HIS A 98 8.33 12.71 -12.81
N PHE A 99 8.46 13.37 -11.66
CA PHE A 99 8.98 14.75 -11.61
C PHE A 99 10.40 14.88 -12.18
N VAL A 100 11.28 13.91 -11.93
CA VAL A 100 12.63 13.89 -12.53
C VAL A 100 12.54 13.80 -14.06
N MET A 101 11.63 12.97 -14.58
CA MET A 101 11.42 12.85 -16.03
C MET A 101 10.79 14.11 -16.63
N ASP A 102 9.82 14.70 -15.94
CA ASP A 102 9.14 15.94 -16.38
C ASP A 102 10.13 17.12 -16.44
N ALA A 103 11.16 17.11 -15.59
CA ALA A 103 12.28 18.06 -15.64
C ALA A 103 13.28 17.81 -16.79
N GLY A 104 13.05 16.81 -17.64
CA GLY A 104 13.88 16.54 -18.81
C GLY A 104 14.95 15.46 -18.62
N ALA A 105 14.98 14.75 -17.47
CA ALA A 105 16.04 13.81 -17.13
C ALA A 105 15.63 12.33 -17.24
N ALA A 106 16.63 11.43 -17.21
CA ALA A 106 16.45 9.97 -17.09
C ALA A 106 15.64 9.28 -18.21
N PHE A 107 15.58 9.84 -19.42
CA PHE A 107 14.92 9.20 -20.58
C PHE A 107 15.71 8.05 -21.21
N GLU A 108 17.03 8.01 -20.99
CA GLU A 108 17.88 6.92 -21.49
C GLU A 108 17.44 5.57 -20.95
N LEU A 109 17.42 4.54 -21.81
CA LEU A 109 16.81 3.24 -21.49
C LEU A 109 17.37 2.62 -20.20
N LYS A 110 18.70 2.67 -20.03
CA LYS A 110 19.37 2.15 -18.83
C LYS A 110 18.99 2.93 -17.57
N ALA A 111 19.03 4.26 -17.64
CA ALA A 111 18.70 5.13 -16.51
C ALA A 111 17.23 4.95 -16.11
N ASN A 112 16.35 4.96 -17.11
CA ASN A 112 14.94 4.70 -16.93
C ASN A 112 14.72 3.35 -16.22
N LYS A 113 15.36 2.26 -16.72
CA LYS A 113 15.35 0.89 -16.16
C LYS A 113 15.71 0.87 -14.70
N SER A 114 16.85 1.45 -14.36
CA SER A 114 17.33 1.52 -12.99
C SER A 114 16.38 2.31 -12.10
N PHE A 115 15.87 3.45 -12.54
CA PHE A 115 14.94 4.28 -11.76
C PHE A 115 13.64 3.54 -11.47
N ALA A 116 13.06 2.84 -12.45
CA ALA A 116 11.86 2.05 -12.22
C ALA A 116 12.08 0.96 -11.15
N ILE A 117 13.19 0.22 -11.22
CA ILE A 117 13.52 -0.80 -10.22
C ILE A 117 13.75 -0.15 -8.84
N LEU A 118 14.48 0.97 -8.80
CA LEU A 118 14.77 1.70 -7.56
C LEU A 118 13.49 2.12 -6.83
N THR A 119 12.46 2.60 -7.55
CA THR A 119 11.19 2.98 -6.91
C THR A 119 10.54 1.83 -6.15
N MET A 120 10.58 0.60 -6.70
CA MET A 120 10.01 -0.59 -6.06
C MET A 120 10.86 -1.04 -4.86
N VAL A 121 12.18 -1.02 -4.97
CA VAL A 121 13.06 -1.41 -3.86
C VAL A 121 12.91 -0.45 -2.69
N VAL A 122 12.98 0.86 -2.96
CA VAL A 122 12.88 1.88 -1.91
C VAL A 122 11.50 1.86 -1.25
N SER A 123 10.41 1.69 -2.00
CA SER A 123 9.08 1.65 -1.41
C SER A 123 8.88 0.45 -0.48
N VAL A 124 9.38 -0.73 -0.85
CA VAL A 124 9.36 -1.92 0.00
C VAL A 124 10.22 -1.71 1.25
N VAL A 125 11.43 -1.16 1.12
CA VAL A 125 12.32 -0.90 2.26
C VAL A 125 11.69 0.10 3.23
N LEU A 126 11.11 1.20 2.73
CA LEU A 126 10.44 2.20 3.57
C LEU A 126 9.23 1.61 4.30
N THR A 127 8.44 0.77 3.61
CA THR A 127 7.30 0.07 4.22
C THR A 127 7.78 -0.86 5.33
N ALA A 128 8.79 -1.69 5.05
CA ALA A 128 9.34 -2.63 6.02
C ALA A 128 9.96 -1.91 7.22
N ALA A 129 10.65 -0.79 7.01
CA ALA A 129 11.23 0.01 8.08
C ALA A 129 10.13 0.62 8.98
N LEU A 130 9.07 1.17 8.38
CA LEU A 130 7.94 1.72 9.11
C LEU A 130 7.25 0.66 9.98
N TRP A 131 6.91 -0.49 9.38
CA TRP A 131 6.23 -1.57 10.10
C TRP A 131 7.13 -2.23 11.13
N GLY A 132 8.42 -2.41 10.79
CA GLY A 132 9.43 -2.88 11.72
C GLY A 132 9.48 -2.00 12.97
N TRP A 133 9.47 -0.66 12.80
CA TRP A 133 9.41 0.28 13.91
C TRP A 133 8.09 0.20 14.70
N ILE A 134 6.94 0.09 14.03
CA ILE A 134 5.62 -0.01 14.68
C ILE A 134 5.54 -1.27 15.57
N VAL A 135 5.99 -2.42 15.06
CA VAL A 135 5.88 -3.70 15.80
C VAL A 135 7.09 -3.99 16.70
N TYR A 136 8.16 -3.18 16.60
CA TYR A 136 9.38 -3.38 17.38
C TYR A 136 9.10 -3.45 18.90
N GLY A 137 8.20 -2.60 19.39
CA GLY A 137 7.81 -2.55 20.80
C GLY A 137 7.12 -3.83 21.29
N ASP A 138 6.48 -4.59 20.41
CA ASP A 138 5.86 -5.88 20.75
C ASP A 138 6.88 -7.03 20.66
N LEU A 139 7.82 -6.96 19.72
CA LEU A 139 8.91 -7.93 19.59
C LEU A 139 9.94 -7.83 20.73
N ALA A 140 10.14 -6.63 21.28
CA ALA A 140 11.05 -6.36 22.37
C ALA A 140 10.47 -6.71 23.77
N LYS A 141 9.17 -7.01 23.86
CA LYS A 141 8.56 -7.47 25.12
C LYS A 141 8.98 -8.91 25.38
N ALA A 142 9.56 -9.16 26.56
CA ALA A 142 9.81 -10.53 27.03
C ALA A 142 8.49 -11.32 27.06
N PRO A 143 8.50 -12.63 26.72
CA PRO A 143 7.30 -13.45 26.82
C PRO A 143 6.73 -13.35 28.23
N LYS A 144 5.42 -13.08 28.35
CA LYS A 144 4.74 -13.11 29.65
C LYS A 144 4.97 -14.50 30.24
N ALA A 145 5.53 -14.56 31.44
CA ALA A 145 5.63 -15.82 32.18
C ALA A 145 4.23 -16.41 32.29
N GLU A 146 4.03 -17.64 31.81
CA GLU A 146 2.79 -18.37 32.02
C GLU A 146 2.58 -18.50 33.52
N THR A 147 1.51 -17.91 34.04
CA THR A 147 1.06 -18.21 35.40
C THR A 147 0.84 -19.73 35.45
N PRO A 148 1.50 -20.47 36.36
CA PRO A 148 1.32 -21.91 36.43
C PRO A 148 -0.18 -22.18 36.54
N VAL A 149 -0.72 -22.96 35.60
CA VAL A 149 -2.09 -23.47 35.70
C VAL A 149 -2.15 -24.17 37.05
N ALA A 150 -2.89 -23.60 37.99
CA ALA A 150 -3.06 -24.17 39.31
C ALA A 150 -3.58 -25.58 39.10
N ALA A 151 -2.76 -26.57 39.44
CA ALA A 151 -3.14 -27.98 39.35
C ALA A 151 -4.39 -28.15 40.21
N GLU A 152 -5.53 -28.32 39.55
CA GLU A 152 -6.80 -28.63 40.21
C GLU A 152 -6.58 -29.96 40.95
N LYS A 153 -6.52 -29.88 42.29
CA LYS A 153 -6.46 -31.07 43.12
C LYS A 153 -7.81 -31.78 42.99
N LYS A 154 -7.80 -32.95 42.37
CA LYS A 154 -8.88 -33.94 42.46
C LYS A 154 -9.12 -34.37 43.91
#